data_AF-A0A453PS90-F1
#
_entry.id   AF-A0A453PS90-F1
#
_cell.length_a   1.000
_cell.length_b   1.000
_cell.length_c   1.000
_cell.angle_alpha   90.00
_cell.angle_beta   90.00
_cell.angle_gamma   90.00
#
_symmetry.space_group_name_H-M   'P 1'
#
loop_
_entity.id
_entity.type
_entity.pdbx_description
1 polymer ?
#
loop_
_entity_poly.entity_id
_entity_poly.type
_entity_poly.pdbx_seq_one_letter_code
_entity_poly.pdbx_strand_id
1 'polypeptide(L)'
;MKLDNFQLGRNKVFLRAGQIAILDVRRAEVLDNAARRIQSCFRTFAARKEFVKTKKASISLQAYCRGCFARKMYKIRRETAAAIILQKYARRLLLQRNYHEACSAALLIQSCIRGFIARRYFSAIREQKAALVIQSFWRKRKVAMLFQHYKQATIAIQCAWRQKLARRELRKLRMTANEAGALREAKNKLEKKLDDLTLRLTLERRMRAAGEETKLVEISKRDKIIETLSAECAAAKLSARSEHDKNLILQRQLDDSLREISMLRSNKILKAEEENENSNLKNIVESLSEKNSLLENELSTARKNSDDTMEKLKDVEGKCTRLQQNLDKLQEKLTNLENENHVLRQKAFSITPKPLPEKFANSTGLTNSEQKRTFGNSTTNKISVSYST
;
A
#
# COMPACT_ATOMS: atom_id res chain seq x y z
N MET A 1 23.95 -180.46 -144.51
CA MET A 1 24.89 -180.23 -143.39
C MET A 1 25.29 -181.58 -142.84
N LYS A 2 26.59 -181.87 -142.66
CA LYS A 2 27.01 -183.07 -141.90
C LYS A 2 26.82 -182.77 -140.41
N LEU A 3 26.22 -183.70 -139.67
CA LEU A 3 26.07 -183.60 -138.22
C LEU A 3 27.18 -184.45 -137.59
N ASP A 4 28.29 -183.83 -137.19
CA ASP A 4 29.49 -184.59 -136.85
C ASP A 4 29.39 -185.35 -135.51
N ASN A 5 28.51 -184.91 -134.61
CA ASN A 5 28.43 -185.41 -133.22
C ASN A 5 27.13 -186.18 -132.88
N PHE A 6 26.07 -186.05 -133.67
CA PHE A 6 24.80 -186.76 -133.46
C PHE A 6 24.07 -187.06 -134.77
N GLN A 7 23.23 -188.09 -134.79
CA GLN A 7 22.35 -188.41 -135.91
C GLN A 7 20.91 -188.57 -135.43
N LEU A 8 19.97 -187.96 -136.15
CA LEU A 8 18.54 -188.10 -135.89
C LEU A 8 17.99 -189.29 -136.68
N GLY A 9 17.48 -190.30 -135.97
CA GLY A 9 16.66 -191.37 -136.54
C GLY A 9 15.17 -191.08 -136.35
N ARG A 10 14.30 -191.86 -137.01
CA ARG A 10 12.84 -191.63 -137.04
C ARG A 10 12.20 -191.49 -135.65
N ASN A 11 12.69 -192.28 -134.67
CA ASN A 11 12.16 -192.32 -133.29
C ASN A 11 13.25 -192.15 -132.20
N LYS A 12 14.53 -191.95 -132.55
CA LYS A 12 15.67 -191.95 -131.60
C LYS A 12 16.79 -191.01 -132.06
N VAL A 13 17.51 -190.43 -131.10
CA VAL A 13 18.75 -189.65 -131.35
C VAL A 13 19.95 -190.54 -131.03
N PHE A 14 20.86 -190.69 -131.99
CA PHE A 14 22.11 -191.43 -131.82
C PHE A 14 23.24 -190.45 -131.55
N LEU A 15 23.92 -190.60 -130.42
CA LEU A 15 25.01 -189.72 -129.98
C LEU A 15 26.35 -190.46 -130.11
N ARG A 16 27.42 -189.76 -130.51
CA ARG A 16 28.78 -190.30 -130.35
C ARG A 16 29.14 -190.41 -128.85
N ALA A 17 30.06 -191.32 -128.53
CA ALA A 17 30.59 -191.45 -127.17
C ALA A 17 31.10 -190.10 -126.62
N GLY A 18 30.85 -189.84 -125.33
CA GLY A 18 31.18 -188.57 -124.67
C GLY A 18 30.15 -187.43 -124.85
N GLN A 19 29.31 -187.45 -125.88
CA GLN A 19 28.36 -186.35 -126.12
C GLN A 19 27.27 -186.23 -125.05
N ILE A 20 26.86 -187.34 -124.42
CA ILE A 20 25.91 -187.31 -123.30
C ILE A 20 26.49 -186.56 -122.08
N ALA A 21 27.78 -186.72 -121.78
CA ALA A 21 28.44 -186.01 -120.69
C ALA A 21 28.54 -184.50 -120.96
N ILE A 22 28.73 -184.08 -122.21
CA ILE A 22 28.70 -182.66 -122.59
C ILE A 22 27.31 -182.07 -122.36
N LEU A 23 26.24 -182.81 -122.67
CA LEU A 23 24.86 -182.39 -122.41
C LEU A 23 24.55 -182.31 -120.91
N ASP A 24 25.05 -183.25 -120.10
CA ASP A 24 24.89 -183.22 -118.64
C ASP A 24 25.67 -182.07 -117.98
N VAL A 25 26.91 -181.78 -118.42
CA VAL A 25 27.66 -180.58 -118.00
C VAL A 25 26.88 -179.32 -118.35
N ARG A 26 26.34 -179.21 -119.59
CA ARG A 26 25.56 -178.04 -119.99
C ARG A 26 24.25 -177.91 -119.19
N ARG A 27 23.62 -179.02 -118.82
CA ARG A 27 22.44 -179.05 -117.94
C ARG A 27 22.80 -178.53 -116.54
N ALA A 28 23.93 -178.97 -115.99
CA ALA A 28 24.43 -178.47 -114.69
C ALA A 28 24.73 -176.96 -114.74
N GLU A 29 25.43 -176.47 -115.77
CA GLU A 29 25.69 -175.04 -115.95
C GLU A 29 24.42 -174.19 -115.97
N VAL A 30 23.36 -174.64 -116.65
CA VAL A 30 22.09 -173.89 -116.72
C VAL A 30 21.41 -173.84 -115.35
N LEU A 31 21.41 -174.94 -114.60
CA LEU A 31 20.88 -175.01 -113.24
C LEU A 31 21.68 -174.13 -112.27
N ASP A 32 23.02 -174.19 -112.32
CA ASP A 32 23.92 -173.37 -111.50
C ASP A 32 23.77 -171.88 -111.79
N ASN A 33 23.63 -171.49 -113.06
CA ASN A 33 23.40 -170.09 -113.43
C ASN A 33 22.01 -169.60 -112.95
N ALA A 34 20.97 -170.44 -113.02
CA ALA A 34 19.66 -170.13 -112.46
C ALA A 34 19.73 -169.96 -110.92
N ALA A 35 20.36 -170.91 -110.22
CA ALA A 35 20.59 -170.85 -108.78
C ALA A 35 21.37 -169.59 -108.38
N ARG A 36 22.46 -169.27 -109.09
CA ARG A 36 23.29 -168.07 -108.87
C ARG A 36 22.48 -166.78 -109.04
N ARG A 37 21.59 -166.70 -110.03
CA ARG A 37 20.67 -165.55 -110.22
C ARG A 37 19.69 -165.40 -109.05
N ILE A 38 19.07 -166.50 -108.61
CA ILE A 38 18.15 -166.51 -107.47
C ILE A 38 18.86 -166.09 -106.18
N GLN A 39 20.03 -166.68 -105.90
CA GLN A 39 20.85 -166.36 -104.72
C GLN A 39 21.32 -164.90 -104.73
N SER A 40 21.75 -164.37 -105.88
CA SER A 40 22.16 -162.96 -106.02
C SER A 40 21.00 -161.99 -105.76
N CYS A 41 19.82 -162.29 -106.32
CA CYS A 41 18.60 -161.52 -106.07
C CYS A 41 18.21 -161.55 -104.57
N PHE A 42 18.24 -162.74 -103.95
CA PHE A 42 17.93 -162.91 -102.52
C PHE A 42 18.92 -162.16 -101.61
N ARG A 43 20.23 -162.24 -101.86
CA ARG A 43 21.26 -161.49 -101.13
C ARG A 43 21.04 -159.99 -101.23
N THR A 44 20.71 -159.49 -102.43
CA THR A 44 20.39 -158.08 -102.68
C THR A 44 19.13 -157.64 -101.94
N PHE A 45 18.06 -158.45 -101.97
CA PHE A 45 16.83 -158.20 -101.22
C PHE A 45 17.07 -158.15 -99.71
N ALA A 46 17.82 -159.10 -99.16
CA ALA A 46 18.15 -159.15 -97.74
C ALA A 46 18.96 -157.91 -97.29
N ALA A 47 20.02 -157.57 -98.03
CA ALA A 47 20.83 -156.37 -97.77
C ALA A 47 20.00 -155.07 -97.88
N ARG A 48 19.13 -154.97 -98.89
CA ARG A 48 18.24 -153.82 -99.06
C ARG A 48 17.21 -153.71 -97.93
N LYS A 49 16.65 -154.82 -97.47
CA LYS A 49 15.70 -154.88 -96.34
C LYS A 49 16.35 -154.34 -95.07
N GLU A 50 17.55 -154.81 -94.73
CA GLU A 50 18.25 -154.34 -93.52
C GLU A 50 18.72 -152.89 -93.65
N PHE A 51 19.24 -152.47 -94.81
CA PHE A 51 19.56 -151.06 -95.06
C PHE A 51 18.35 -150.13 -94.87
N VAL A 52 17.17 -150.50 -95.39
CA VAL A 52 15.94 -149.71 -95.22
C VAL A 52 15.51 -149.66 -93.76
N LYS A 53 15.64 -150.76 -93.01
CA LYS A 53 15.34 -150.82 -91.57
C LYS A 53 16.28 -149.89 -90.78
N THR A 54 17.59 -149.99 -90.99
CA THR A 54 18.60 -149.14 -90.33
C THR A 54 18.44 -147.66 -90.71
N LYS A 55 18.17 -147.36 -91.99
CA LYS A 55 17.91 -145.98 -92.45
C LYS A 55 16.67 -145.39 -91.78
N LYS A 56 15.57 -146.15 -91.67
CA LYS A 56 14.36 -145.72 -90.96
C LYS A 56 14.66 -145.43 -89.49
N ALA A 57 15.30 -146.35 -88.78
CA ALA A 57 15.67 -146.18 -87.37
C ALA A 57 16.57 -144.94 -87.15
N SER A 58 17.58 -144.73 -88.00
CA SER A 58 18.46 -143.57 -87.95
C SER A 58 17.69 -142.25 -88.15
N ILE A 59 16.80 -142.18 -89.15
CA ILE A 59 15.97 -140.99 -89.39
C ILE A 59 15.04 -140.72 -88.18
N SER A 60 14.40 -141.74 -87.62
CA SER A 60 13.55 -141.62 -86.43
C SER A 60 14.33 -141.09 -85.22
N LEU A 61 15.52 -141.63 -84.95
CA LEU A 61 16.38 -141.17 -83.86
C LEU A 61 16.83 -139.71 -84.08
N GLN A 62 17.30 -139.37 -85.28
CA GLN A 62 17.70 -138.00 -85.59
C GLN A 62 16.53 -137.00 -85.46
N ALA A 63 15.33 -137.37 -85.91
CA ALA A 63 14.12 -136.55 -85.76
C ALA A 63 13.77 -136.34 -84.29
N TYR A 64 13.82 -137.40 -83.47
CA TYR A 64 13.61 -137.32 -82.03
C TYR A 64 14.64 -136.39 -81.36
N CYS A 65 15.92 -136.53 -81.66
CA CYS A 65 16.99 -135.68 -81.13
C CYS A 65 16.80 -134.21 -81.52
N ARG A 66 16.56 -133.90 -82.79
CA ARG A 66 16.27 -132.54 -83.27
C ARG A 66 15.06 -131.94 -82.56
N GLY A 67 13.99 -132.71 -82.39
CA GLY A 67 12.81 -132.32 -81.62
C GLY A 67 13.09 -132.04 -80.14
N CYS A 68 13.95 -132.83 -79.49
CA CYS A 68 14.37 -132.60 -78.10
C CYS A 68 15.19 -131.32 -77.95
N PHE A 69 16.15 -131.07 -78.84
CA PHE A 69 16.90 -129.81 -78.87
C PHE A 69 15.99 -128.60 -79.08
N ALA A 70 15.07 -128.66 -80.05
CA ALA A 70 14.11 -127.58 -80.31
C ALA A 70 13.23 -127.28 -79.08
N ARG A 71 12.67 -128.31 -78.43
CA ARG A 71 11.88 -128.15 -77.20
C ARG A 71 12.70 -127.58 -76.04
N LYS A 72 13.95 -128.02 -75.84
CA LYS A 72 14.84 -127.47 -74.80
C LYS A 72 15.16 -125.99 -75.05
N MET A 73 15.48 -125.62 -76.28
CA MET A 73 15.75 -124.23 -76.67
C MET A 73 14.51 -123.34 -76.51
N TYR A 74 13.32 -123.83 -76.90
CA TYR A 74 12.07 -123.11 -76.70
C TYR A 74 11.76 -122.90 -75.21
N LYS A 75 11.93 -123.93 -74.36
CA LYS A 75 11.73 -123.82 -72.90
C LYS A 75 12.60 -122.71 -72.31
N ILE A 76 13.90 -122.73 -72.61
CA ILE A 76 14.86 -121.69 -72.14
C ILE A 76 14.43 -120.30 -72.62
N ARG A 77 14.10 -120.13 -73.91
CA ARG A 77 13.65 -118.83 -74.46
C ARG A 77 12.36 -118.33 -73.81
N ARG A 78 11.43 -119.22 -73.48
CA ARG A 78 10.17 -118.87 -72.79
C ARG A 78 10.43 -118.45 -71.35
N GLU A 79 11.31 -119.16 -70.65
CA GLU A 79 11.69 -118.87 -69.25
C GLU A 79 12.48 -117.56 -69.15
N THR A 80 13.43 -117.29 -70.06
CA THR A 80 14.16 -116.01 -70.08
C THR A 80 13.24 -114.85 -70.46
N ALA A 81 12.33 -115.01 -71.41
CA ALA A 81 11.33 -113.98 -71.74
C ALA A 81 10.42 -113.66 -70.54
N ALA A 82 9.92 -114.68 -69.83
CA ALA A 82 9.13 -114.49 -68.62
C ALA A 82 9.92 -113.78 -67.50
N ALA A 83 11.20 -114.16 -67.30
CA ALA A 83 12.08 -113.51 -66.33
C ALA A 83 12.33 -112.03 -66.67
N ILE A 84 12.56 -111.70 -67.95
CA ILE A 84 12.73 -110.31 -68.42
C ILE A 84 11.46 -109.49 -68.17
N ILE A 85 10.28 -110.06 -68.44
CA ILE A 85 8.99 -109.41 -68.18
C ILE A 85 8.82 -109.14 -66.67
N LEU A 86 9.08 -110.13 -65.81
CA LEU A 86 9.00 -109.98 -64.36
C LEU A 86 9.98 -108.91 -63.84
N GLN A 87 11.24 -108.94 -64.30
CA GLN A 87 12.25 -107.94 -63.95
C GLN A 87 11.85 -106.53 -64.41
N LYS A 88 11.25 -106.38 -65.60
CA LYS A 88 10.74 -105.10 -66.10
C LYS A 88 9.67 -104.53 -65.17
N TYR A 89 8.70 -105.33 -64.74
CA TYR A 89 7.65 -104.89 -63.83
C TYR A 89 8.19 -104.61 -62.42
N ALA A 90 9.10 -105.43 -61.90
CA ALA A 90 9.74 -105.20 -60.60
C ALA A 90 10.54 -103.89 -60.56
N ARG A 91 11.38 -103.63 -61.57
CA ARG A 91 12.13 -102.36 -61.70
C ARG A 91 11.19 -101.16 -61.82
N ARG A 92 10.11 -101.27 -62.59
CA ARG A 92 9.07 -100.22 -62.69
C ARG A 92 8.43 -99.93 -61.34
N LEU A 93 8.00 -100.97 -60.62
CA LEU A 93 7.32 -100.81 -59.32
C LEU A 93 8.24 -100.16 -58.28
N LEU A 94 9.50 -100.60 -58.20
CA LEU A 94 10.50 -100.00 -57.32
C LEU A 94 10.72 -98.51 -57.65
N LEU A 95 10.91 -98.17 -58.92
CA LEU A 95 11.09 -96.78 -59.34
C LEU A 95 9.85 -95.91 -59.06
N GLN A 96 8.64 -96.44 -59.27
CA GLN A 96 7.39 -95.74 -58.96
C GLN A 96 7.21 -95.51 -57.45
N ARG A 97 7.56 -96.48 -56.59
CA ARG A 97 7.54 -96.33 -55.12
C ARG A 97 8.51 -95.24 -54.68
N ASN A 98 9.79 -95.36 -55.06
CA ASN A 98 10.83 -94.39 -54.70
C ASN A 98 10.46 -92.96 -55.17
N TYR A 99 9.87 -92.82 -56.37
CA TYR A 99 9.38 -91.54 -56.87
C TYR A 99 8.22 -90.98 -56.03
N HIS A 100 7.21 -91.80 -55.69
CA HIS A 100 6.10 -91.36 -54.83
C HIS A 100 6.55 -91.02 -53.41
N GLU A 101 7.48 -91.78 -52.83
CA GLU A 101 8.05 -91.49 -51.51
C GLU A 101 8.82 -90.15 -51.54
N ALA A 102 9.66 -89.93 -52.55
CA ALA A 102 10.38 -88.66 -52.72
C ALA A 102 9.43 -87.47 -52.94
N CYS A 103 8.40 -87.62 -53.80
CA CYS A 103 7.39 -86.59 -54.01
C CYS A 103 6.56 -86.30 -52.75
N SER A 104 6.15 -87.32 -52.00
CA SER A 104 5.38 -87.16 -50.76
C SER A 104 6.22 -86.47 -49.68
N ALA A 105 7.49 -86.85 -49.52
CA ALA A 105 8.43 -86.19 -48.62
C ALA A 105 8.65 -84.72 -49.01
N ALA A 106 8.86 -84.43 -50.30
CA ALA A 106 9.03 -83.07 -50.81
C ALA A 106 7.77 -82.21 -50.58
N LEU A 107 6.57 -82.73 -50.87
CA LEU A 107 5.30 -82.04 -50.60
C LEU A 107 5.08 -81.79 -49.11
N LEU A 108 5.38 -82.76 -48.25
CA LEU A 108 5.31 -82.61 -46.80
C LEU A 108 6.24 -81.49 -46.33
N ILE A 109 7.53 -81.54 -46.67
CA ILE A 109 8.53 -80.51 -46.33
C ILE A 109 8.07 -79.12 -46.81
N GLN A 110 7.64 -79.00 -48.07
CA GLN A 110 7.14 -77.74 -48.60
C GLN A 110 5.90 -77.22 -47.84
N SER A 111 4.96 -78.11 -47.48
CA SER A 111 3.76 -77.74 -46.72
C SER A 111 4.11 -77.24 -45.32
N CYS A 112 5.05 -77.92 -44.63
CA CYS A 112 5.57 -77.53 -43.33
C CYS A 112 6.27 -76.18 -43.38
N ILE A 113 7.12 -75.94 -44.39
CA ILE A 113 7.83 -74.66 -44.59
C ILE A 113 6.83 -73.53 -44.86
N ARG A 114 5.88 -73.69 -45.80
CA ARG A 114 4.84 -72.69 -46.09
C ARG A 114 4.02 -72.37 -44.83
N GLY A 115 3.60 -73.39 -44.09
CA GLY A 115 2.88 -73.23 -42.82
C GLY A 115 3.71 -72.54 -41.72
N PHE A 116 5.00 -72.83 -41.61
CA PHE A 116 5.91 -72.18 -40.67
C PHE A 116 6.09 -70.70 -41.00
N ILE A 117 6.34 -70.35 -42.27
CA ILE A 117 6.47 -68.96 -42.73
C ILE A 117 5.18 -68.18 -42.44
N ALA A 118 4.02 -68.73 -42.78
CA ALA A 118 2.73 -68.09 -42.53
C ALA A 118 2.48 -67.85 -41.02
N ARG A 119 2.76 -68.84 -40.16
CA ARG A 119 2.64 -68.69 -38.70
C ARG A 119 3.61 -67.64 -38.15
N ARG A 120 4.86 -67.62 -38.63
CA ARG A 120 5.87 -66.62 -38.19
C ARG A 120 5.46 -65.20 -38.57
N TYR A 121 4.97 -65.01 -39.79
CA TYR A 121 4.45 -63.72 -40.26
C TYR A 121 3.21 -63.26 -39.44
N PHE A 122 2.29 -64.18 -39.17
CA PHE A 122 1.11 -63.88 -38.34
C PHE A 122 1.48 -63.53 -36.89
N SER A 123 2.43 -64.24 -36.27
CA SER A 123 2.94 -63.90 -34.93
C SER A 123 3.53 -62.49 -34.89
N ALA A 124 4.36 -62.12 -35.88
CA ALA A 124 4.91 -60.77 -35.98
C ALA A 124 3.81 -59.70 -36.10
N ILE A 125 2.77 -59.92 -36.92
CA ILE A 125 1.60 -59.02 -36.99
C ILE A 125 0.89 -58.92 -35.64
N ARG A 126 0.73 -60.04 -34.93
CA ARG A 126 0.06 -60.08 -33.62
C ARG A 126 0.86 -59.31 -32.56
N GLU A 127 2.18 -59.45 -32.55
CA GLU A 127 3.10 -58.69 -31.68
C GLU A 127 3.03 -57.19 -31.98
N GLN A 128 3.09 -56.79 -33.26
CA GLN A 128 2.96 -55.39 -33.67
C GLN A 128 1.59 -54.80 -33.26
N LYS A 129 0.49 -55.55 -33.45
CA LYS A 129 -0.84 -55.13 -32.98
C LYS A 129 -0.90 -54.97 -31.46
N ALA A 130 -0.33 -55.91 -30.70
CA ALA A 130 -0.27 -55.80 -29.23
C ALA A 130 0.54 -54.57 -28.79
N ALA A 131 1.70 -54.32 -29.42
CA ALA A 131 2.51 -53.14 -29.16
C ALA A 131 1.75 -51.84 -29.47
N LEU A 132 1.04 -51.75 -30.60
CA LEU A 132 0.19 -50.60 -30.95
C LEU A 132 -0.92 -50.35 -29.93
N VAL A 133 -1.59 -51.41 -29.45
CA VAL A 133 -2.60 -51.31 -28.37
C VAL A 133 -1.96 -50.74 -27.11
N ILE A 134 -0.86 -51.30 -26.62
CA ILE A 134 -0.15 -50.82 -25.41
C ILE A 134 0.26 -49.35 -25.57
N GLN A 135 0.87 -48.99 -26.70
CA GLN A 135 1.26 -47.61 -27.00
C GLN A 135 0.06 -46.66 -27.02
N SER A 136 -1.08 -47.08 -27.59
CA SER A 136 -2.31 -46.27 -27.62
C SER A 136 -2.84 -45.97 -26.22
N PHE A 137 -2.86 -46.97 -25.33
CA PHE A 137 -3.28 -46.82 -23.94
C PHE A 137 -2.33 -45.91 -23.16
N TRP A 138 -1.01 -46.05 -23.37
CA TRP A 138 -0.01 -45.17 -22.77
C TRP A 138 -0.18 -43.70 -23.23
N ARG A 139 -0.32 -43.46 -24.54
CA ARG A 139 -0.56 -42.11 -25.10
C ARG A 139 -1.85 -41.50 -24.51
N LYS A 140 -2.94 -42.26 -24.46
CA LYS A 140 -4.22 -41.85 -23.84
C LYS A 140 -4.04 -41.51 -22.35
N ARG A 141 -3.35 -42.37 -21.59
CA ARG A 141 -3.12 -42.19 -20.14
C ARG A 141 -2.26 -40.96 -19.86
N LYS A 142 -1.21 -40.70 -20.66
CA LYS A 142 -0.36 -39.49 -20.56
C LYS A 142 -1.20 -38.21 -20.69
N VAL A 143 -2.03 -38.10 -21.72
CA VAL A 143 -2.91 -36.94 -21.93
C VAL A 143 -3.94 -36.81 -20.81
N ALA A 144 -4.56 -37.91 -20.39
CA ALA A 144 -5.54 -37.89 -19.29
C ALA A 144 -4.95 -37.44 -17.95
N MET A 145 -3.69 -37.81 -17.65
CA MET A 145 -3.00 -37.33 -16.43
C MET A 145 -2.70 -35.83 -16.49
N LEU A 146 -2.20 -35.34 -17.63
CA LEU A 146 -1.96 -33.90 -17.83
C LEU A 146 -3.25 -33.08 -17.71
N PHE A 147 -4.33 -33.53 -18.37
CA PHE A 147 -5.64 -32.88 -18.26
C PHE A 147 -6.16 -32.86 -16.83
N GLN A 148 -6.05 -33.98 -16.09
CA GLN A 148 -6.52 -34.04 -14.70
C GLN A 148 -5.70 -33.11 -13.79
N HIS A 149 -4.39 -32.99 -14.01
CA HIS A 149 -3.53 -32.05 -13.29
C HIS A 149 -3.93 -30.58 -13.58
N TYR A 150 -4.10 -30.21 -14.85
CA TYR A 150 -4.58 -28.87 -15.22
C TYR A 150 -5.98 -28.57 -14.66
N LYS A 151 -6.89 -29.56 -14.67
CA LYS A 151 -8.23 -29.42 -14.07
C LYS A 151 -8.14 -29.17 -12.56
N GLN A 152 -7.32 -29.92 -11.83
CA GLN A 152 -7.10 -29.73 -10.40
C GLN A 152 -6.50 -28.34 -10.09
N ALA A 153 -5.46 -27.94 -10.83
CA ALA A 153 -4.85 -26.62 -10.68
C ALA A 153 -5.85 -25.49 -10.98
N THR A 154 -6.64 -25.62 -12.05
CA THR A 154 -7.68 -24.64 -12.41
C THR A 154 -8.74 -24.52 -11.33
N ILE A 155 -9.24 -25.64 -10.80
CA ILE A 155 -10.22 -25.65 -9.69
C ILE A 155 -9.61 -24.99 -8.44
N ALA A 156 -8.38 -25.31 -8.08
CA ALA A 156 -7.70 -24.70 -6.92
C ALA A 156 -7.57 -23.18 -7.07
N ILE A 157 -7.14 -22.68 -8.24
CA ILE A 157 -7.05 -21.24 -8.54
C ILE A 157 -8.43 -20.57 -8.47
N GLN A 158 -9.46 -21.19 -9.07
CA GLN A 158 -10.83 -20.65 -9.02
C GLN A 158 -11.39 -20.60 -7.59
N CYS A 159 -11.14 -21.63 -6.78
CA CYS A 159 -11.55 -21.67 -5.37
C CYS A 159 -10.82 -20.59 -4.56
N ALA A 160 -9.50 -20.45 -4.72
CA ALA A 160 -8.73 -19.38 -4.07
C ALA A 160 -9.20 -17.98 -4.48
N TRP A 161 -9.56 -17.77 -5.75
CA TRP A 161 -10.12 -16.51 -6.24
C TRP A 161 -11.50 -16.20 -5.62
N ARG A 162 -12.42 -17.16 -5.62
CA ARG A 162 -13.73 -17.02 -4.94
C ARG A 162 -13.57 -16.72 -3.45
N GLN A 163 -12.65 -17.40 -2.77
CA GLN A 163 -12.32 -17.14 -1.37
C GLN A 163 -11.73 -15.73 -1.15
N LYS A 164 -10.84 -15.27 -2.05
CA LYS A 164 -10.26 -13.91 -2.02
C LYS A 164 -11.34 -12.84 -2.17
N LEU A 165 -12.30 -13.02 -3.08
CA LEU A 165 -13.45 -12.13 -3.26
C LEU A 165 -14.34 -12.12 -2.00
N ALA A 166 -14.76 -13.28 -1.49
CA ALA A 166 -15.58 -13.36 -0.27
C ALA A 166 -14.89 -12.71 0.95
N ARG A 167 -13.58 -12.94 1.14
CA ARG A 167 -12.80 -12.28 2.20
C ARG A 167 -12.67 -10.76 1.98
N ARG A 168 -12.65 -10.27 0.74
CA ARG A 168 -12.65 -8.82 0.43
C ARG A 168 -14.00 -8.20 0.80
N GLU A 169 -15.10 -8.86 0.47
CA GLU A 169 -16.44 -8.36 0.78
C GLU A 169 -16.73 -8.37 2.29
N LEU A 170 -16.35 -9.45 2.99
CA LEU A 170 -16.43 -9.51 4.45
C LEU A 170 -15.63 -8.37 5.13
N ARG A 171 -14.47 -7.99 4.57
CA ARG A 171 -13.71 -6.83 5.08
C ARG A 171 -14.47 -5.52 4.88
N LYS A 172 -15.08 -5.28 3.71
CA LYS A 172 -15.92 -4.08 3.50
C LYS A 172 -17.08 -4.02 4.49
N LEU A 173 -17.83 -5.11 4.62
CA LEU A 173 -18.99 -5.20 5.52
C LEU A 173 -18.60 -5.02 7.00
N ARG A 174 -17.40 -5.46 7.40
CA ARG A 174 -16.86 -5.17 8.73
C ARG A 174 -16.48 -3.71 8.91
N MET A 175 -15.90 -3.05 7.90
CA MET A 175 -15.61 -1.61 7.97
C MET A 175 -16.90 -0.80 8.10
N THR A 176 -17.90 -1.04 7.25
CA THR A 176 -19.17 -0.31 7.32
C THR A 176 -19.95 -0.60 8.61
N ALA A 177 -19.88 -1.82 9.14
CA ALA A 177 -20.46 -2.15 10.45
C ALA A 177 -19.73 -1.45 11.61
N ASN A 178 -18.39 -1.36 11.56
CA ASN A 178 -17.60 -0.63 12.55
C ASN A 178 -17.87 0.89 12.50
N GLU A 179 -17.96 1.46 11.30
CA GLU A 179 -18.32 2.87 11.06
C GLU A 179 -19.75 3.16 11.58
N ALA A 180 -20.73 2.30 11.27
CA ALA A 180 -22.08 2.41 11.81
C ALA A 180 -22.12 2.26 13.34
N GLY A 181 -21.27 1.40 13.91
CA GLY A 181 -21.07 1.27 15.35
C GLY A 181 -20.52 2.55 15.98
N ALA A 182 -19.45 3.12 15.41
CA ALA A 182 -18.85 4.37 15.86
C ALA A 182 -19.82 5.56 15.74
N LEU A 183 -20.60 5.63 14.65
CA LEU A 183 -21.67 6.61 14.48
C LEU A 183 -22.79 6.44 15.52
N ARG A 184 -23.15 5.20 15.86
CA ARG A 184 -24.13 4.90 16.92
C ARG A 184 -23.61 5.28 18.29
N GLU A 185 -22.34 5.03 18.60
CA GLU A 185 -21.72 5.52 19.84
C GLU A 185 -21.66 7.05 19.90
N ALA A 186 -21.31 7.71 18.79
CA ALA A 186 -21.30 9.17 18.69
C ALA A 186 -22.71 9.74 18.89
N LYS A 187 -23.73 9.14 18.28
CA LYS A 187 -25.15 9.46 18.50
C LYS A 187 -25.53 9.30 19.97
N ASN A 188 -25.24 8.16 20.59
CA ASN A 188 -25.53 7.93 22.01
C ASN A 188 -24.79 8.92 22.93
N LYS A 189 -23.56 9.33 22.59
CA LYS A 189 -22.80 10.37 23.32
C LYS A 189 -23.41 11.76 23.13
N LEU A 190 -23.93 12.08 21.95
CA LEU A 190 -24.65 13.33 21.67
C LEU A 190 -26.02 13.35 22.35
N GLU A 191 -26.75 12.24 22.38
CA GLU A 191 -28.01 12.08 23.12
C GLU A 191 -27.77 12.32 24.62
N LYS A 192 -26.80 11.64 25.24
CA LYS A 192 -26.45 11.90 26.65
C LYS A 192 -26.05 13.36 26.93
N LYS A 193 -25.35 14.02 26.00
CA LYS A 193 -25.04 15.46 26.10
C LYS A 193 -26.27 16.34 25.92
N LEU A 194 -27.18 15.97 25.03
CA LEU A 194 -28.45 16.67 24.83
C LEU A 194 -29.35 16.53 26.05
N ASP A 195 -29.39 15.35 26.68
CA ASP A 195 -30.09 15.11 27.94
C ASP A 195 -29.51 15.95 29.08
N ASP A 196 -28.18 15.96 29.26
CA ASP A 196 -27.50 16.81 30.26
C ASP A 196 -27.70 18.31 29.98
N LEU A 197 -27.60 18.75 28.71
CA LEU A 197 -27.89 20.14 28.34
C LEU A 197 -29.36 20.52 28.53
N THR A 198 -30.30 19.61 28.28
CA THR A 198 -31.74 19.81 28.51
C THR A 198 -32.04 19.86 30.00
N LEU A 199 -31.38 19.03 30.80
CA LEU A 199 -31.47 19.03 32.26
C LEU A 199 -30.87 20.32 32.83
N ARG A 200 -29.71 20.77 32.34
CA ARG A 200 -29.14 22.08 32.69
C ARG A 200 -30.03 23.24 32.27
N LEU A 201 -30.59 23.23 31.07
CA LEU A 201 -31.48 24.29 30.58
C LEU A 201 -32.79 24.33 31.37
N THR A 202 -33.35 23.18 31.77
CA THR A 202 -34.55 23.15 32.62
C THR A 202 -34.26 23.56 34.06
N LEU A 203 -33.10 23.19 34.62
CA LEU A 203 -32.62 23.73 35.90
C LEU A 203 -32.40 25.24 35.81
N GLU A 204 -31.75 25.74 34.76
CA GLU A 204 -31.45 27.16 34.58
C GLU A 204 -32.72 27.99 34.35
N ARG A 205 -33.70 27.47 33.60
CA ARG A 205 -35.05 28.03 33.52
C ARG A 205 -35.76 28.06 34.87
N ARG A 206 -35.65 27.01 35.70
CA ARG A 206 -36.19 27.02 37.08
C ARG A 206 -35.48 28.04 37.97
N MET A 207 -34.16 28.17 37.86
CA MET A 207 -33.38 29.16 38.60
C MET A 207 -33.71 30.60 38.17
N ARG A 208 -33.93 30.85 36.86
CA ARG A 208 -34.43 32.14 36.38
C ARG A 208 -35.85 32.41 36.84
N ALA A 209 -36.76 31.44 36.77
CA ALA A 209 -38.14 31.59 37.26
C ALA A 209 -38.17 31.91 38.76
N ALA A 210 -37.40 31.20 39.60
CA ALA A 210 -37.23 31.54 41.02
C ALA A 210 -36.55 32.89 41.24
N GLY A 211 -35.61 33.28 40.37
CA GLY A 211 -34.98 34.60 40.35
C GLY A 211 -35.92 35.73 39.92
N GLU A 212 -36.92 35.44 39.09
CA GLU A 212 -37.98 36.37 38.69
C GLU A 212 -39.06 36.45 39.77
N GLU A 213 -39.45 35.32 40.36
CA GLU A 213 -40.39 35.23 41.49
C GLU A 213 -39.86 35.97 42.73
N THR A 214 -38.57 35.81 43.08
CA THR A 214 -37.94 36.58 44.17
C THR A 214 -37.88 38.08 43.85
N LYS A 215 -37.59 38.48 42.61
CA LYS A 215 -37.67 39.89 42.17
C LYS A 215 -39.11 40.42 42.23
N LEU A 216 -40.12 39.65 41.85
CA LEU A 216 -41.53 40.03 41.95
C LEU A 216 -41.96 40.19 43.42
N VAL A 217 -41.47 39.35 44.33
CA VAL A 217 -41.67 39.52 45.78
C VAL A 217 -40.98 40.78 46.30
N GLU A 218 -39.77 41.11 45.82
CA GLU A 218 -39.11 42.38 46.17
C GLU A 218 -39.82 43.61 45.60
N ILE A 219 -40.33 43.52 44.36
CA ILE A 219 -41.11 44.58 43.72
C ILE A 219 -42.42 44.79 44.50
N SER A 220 -43.17 43.73 44.83
CA SER A 220 -44.37 43.83 45.67
C SER A 220 -44.09 44.41 47.06
N LYS A 221 -42.91 44.17 47.65
CA LYS A 221 -42.47 44.83 48.89
C LYS A 221 -42.18 46.32 48.67
N ARG A 222 -41.51 46.70 47.57
CA ARG A 222 -41.25 48.10 47.20
C ARG A 222 -42.54 48.87 46.92
N ASP A 223 -43.47 48.27 46.17
CA ASP A 223 -44.76 48.88 45.83
C ASP A 223 -45.59 49.17 47.09
N LYS A 224 -45.64 48.23 48.05
CA LYS A 224 -46.27 48.45 49.35
C LYS A 224 -45.64 49.59 50.15
N ILE A 225 -44.31 49.72 50.11
CA ILE A 225 -43.60 50.84 50.78
C ILE A 225 -43.97 52.17 50.10
N ILE A 226 -44.05 52.19 48.77
CA ILE A 226 -44.45 53.38 47.99
C ILE A 226 -45.91 53.76 48.30
N GLU A 227 -46.83 52.80 48.37
CA GLU A 227 -48.22 53.05 48.78
C GLU A 227 -48.28 53.68 50.18
N THR A 228 -47.59 53.10 51.18
CA THR A 228 -47.59 53.66 52.55
C THR A 228 -47.06 55.09 52.61
N LEU A 229 -45.93 55.37 51.94
CA LEU A 229 -45.35 56.72 51.91
C LEU A 229 -46.23 57.72 51.15
N SER A 230 -46.96 57.26 50.12
CA SER A 230 -47.91 58.12 49.38
C SER A 230 -49.12 58.52 50.24
N ALA A 231 -49.62 57.60 51.06
CA ALA A 231 -50.74 57.85 51.98
C ALA A 231 -50.35 58.83 53.11
N GLU A 232 -49.15 58.67 53.68
CA GLU A 232 -48.61 59.60 54.68
C GLU A 232 -48.42 61.02 54.10
N CYS A 233 -47.89 61.11 52.88
CA CYS A 233 -47.70 62.39 52.18
C CYS A 233 -49.02 63.09 51.82
N ALA A 234 -50.09 62.32 51.56
CA ALA A 234 -51.44 62.87 51.37
C ALA A 234 -52.06 63.38 52.68
N ALA A 235 -51.89 62.65 53.80
CA ALA A 235 -52.37 63.05 55.11
C ALA A 235 -51.69 64.35 55.61
N ALA A 236 -50.37 64.45 55.45
CA ALA A 236 -49.62 65.66 55.82
C ALA A 236 -50.06 66.90 55.02
N LYS A 237 -50.37 66.75 53.72
CA LYS A 237 -50.87 67.84 52.86
C LYS A 237 -52.26 68.35 53.24
N LEU A 238 -53.13 67.51 53.79
CA LEU A 238 -54.45 67.93 54.27
C LEU A 238 -54.33 68.71 55.58
N SER A 239 -53.53 68.22 56.53
CA SER A 239 -53.29 68.90 57.82
C SER A 239 -52.64 70.28 57.66
N ALA A 240 -51.69 70.42 56.73
CA ALA A 240 -51.05 71.71 56.43
C ALA A 240 -52.00 72.77 55.84
N ARG A 241 -53.08 72.36 55.15
CA ARG A 241 -54.06 73.30 54.57
C ARG A 241 -55.00 73.89 55.63
N SER A 242 -55.49 73.10 56.59
CA SER A 242 -56.38 73.62 57.63
C SER A 242 -55.72 74.63 58.58
N GLU A 243 -54.39 74.59 58.73
CA GLU A 243 -53.64 75.58 59.52
C GLU A 243 -53.32 76.86 58.72
N HIS A 244 -53.29 76.80 57.39
CA HIS A 244 -53.09 77.98 56.55
C HIS A 244 -54.32 78.90 56.56
N ASP A 245 -55.52 78.33 56.43
CA ASP A 245 -56.77 79.10 56.36
C ASP A 245 -57.11 79.83 57.68
N LYS A 246 -56.71 79.27 58.84
CA LYS A 246 -56.85 79.94 60.15
C LYS A 246 -55.95 81.18 60.28
N ASN A 247 -54.70 81.10 59.81
CA ASN A 247 -53.75 82.21 59.87
C ASN A 247 -54.20 83.39 59.00
N LEU A 248 -54.83 83.13 57.86
CA LEU A 248 -55.33 84.16 56.93
C LEU A 248 -56.43 85.06 57.54
N ILE A 249 -57.19 84.55 58.51
CA ILE A 249 -58.24 85.31 59.20
C ILE A 249 -57.65 86.18 60.32
N LEU A 250 -56.72 85.64 61.11
CA LEU A 250 -56.02 86.39 62.17
C LEU A 250 -55.19 87.55 61.62
N GLN A 251 -54.56 87.36 60.45
CA GLN A 251 -53.73 88.39 59.83
C GLN A 251 -54.53 89.64 59.40
N ARG A 252 -55.81 89.47 58.99
CA ARG A 252 -56.69 90.60 58.63
C ARG A 252 -57.14 91.44 59.83
N GLN A 253 -57.24 90.86 61.03
CA GLN A 253 -57.63 91.59 62.24
C GLN A 253 -56.49 92.45 62.81
N LEU A 254 -55.25 92.12 62.47
CA LEU A 254 -54.05 92.87 62.89
C LEU A 254 -53.86 94.15 62.06
N ASP A 255 -54.13 94.12 60.76
CA ASP A 255 -53.88 95.24 59.84
C ASP A 255 -54.78 96.46 60.07
N ASP A 256 -56.03 96.26 60.48
CA ASP A 256 -56.94 97.38 60.80
C ASP A 256 -56.55 98.07 62.12
N SER A 257 -56.04 97.30 63.09
CA SER A 257 -55.52 97.84 64.36
C SER A 257 -54.25 98.69 64.18
N LEU A 258 -53.45 98.42 63.14
CA LEU A 258 -52.22 99.14 62.85
C LEU A 258 -52.46 100.53 62.20
N ARG A 259 -53.58 100.76 61.51
CA ARG A 259 -53.89 102.07 60.92
C ARG A 259 -54.24 103.12 61.98
N GLU A 260 -54.90 102.74 63.06
CA GLU A 260 -55.33 103.65 64.13
C GLU A 260 -54.14 104.17 64.97
N ILE A 261 -53.12 103.33 65.20
CA ILE A 261 -51.90 103.68 65.94
C ILE A 261 -51.01 104.69 65.18
N SER A 262 -51.05 104.69 63.84
CA SER A 262 -50.24 105.57 63.00
C SER A 262 -50.59 107.06 63.19
N MET A 263 -51.89 107.37 63.22
CA MET A 263 -52.40 108.75 63.32
C MET A 263 -52.07 109.41 64.67
N LEU A 264 -51.98 108.63 65.75
CA LEU A 264 -51.68 109.13 67.10
C LEU A 264 -50.18 109.36 67.36
N ARG A 265 -49.29 108.73 66.58
CA ARG A 265 -47.83 108.95 66.72
C ARG A 265 -47.35 110.26 66.08
N SER A 266 -47.93 110.65 64.94
CA SER A 266 -47.54 111.87 64.21
C SER A 266 -47.68 113.14 65.08
N ASN A 267 -48.81 113.31 65.77
CA ASN A 267 -49.07 114.46 66.65
C ASN A 267 -48.21 114.53 67.92
N LYS A 268 -47.38 113.52 68.20
CA LYS A 268 -46.52 113.49 69.41
C LYS A 268 -45.06 113.85 69.11
N ILE A 269 -44.61 113.74 67.87
CA ILE A 269 -43.22 114.01 67.46
C ILE A 269 -42.97 115.52 67.37
N LEU A 270 -43.91 116.27 66.78
CA LEU A 270 -43.82 117.74 66.63
C LEU A 270 -43.74 118.53 67.96
N LYS A 271 -44.00 117.90 69.12
CA LYS A 271 -43.87 118.54 70.44
C LYS A 271 -42.56 118.20 71.19
N ALA A 272 -41.78 117.24 70.70
CA ALA A 272 -40.54 116.82 71.35
C ALA A 272 -39.28 117.48 70.73
N GLU A 273 -39.40 117.99 69.50
CA GLU A 273 -38.28 118.55 68.74
C GLU A 273 -37.96 120.00 69.19
N GLU A 274 -38.95 120.80 69.63
CA GLU A 274 -38.73 122.14 70.18
C GLU A 274 -38.01 122.15 71.56
N GLU A 275 -38.08 121.07 72.33
CA GLU A 275 -37.47 121.01 73.69
C GLU A 275 -36.01 120.53 73.67
N ASN A 276 -35.61 119.69 72.70
CA ASN A 276 -34.28 119.08 72.70
C ASN A 276 -33.18 120.05 72.19
N GLU A 277 -33.55 121.01 71.33
CA GLU A 277 -32.62 121.99 70.74
C GLU A 277 -32.06 122.99 71.77
N ASN A 278 -32.78 123.21 72.89
CA ASN A 278 -32.33 124.07 74.00
C ASN A 278 -31.34 123.40 74.98
N SER A 279 -31.18 122.06 74.96
CA SER A 279 -30.49 121.35 76.05
C SER A 279 -28.99 121.12 75.85
N ASN A 280 -28.52 120.99 74.60
CA ASN A 280 -27.13 120.58 74.31
C ASN A 280 -26.16 121.71 73.92
N LEU A 281 -26.66 122.91 73.61
CA LEU A 281 -25.80 124.08 73.31
C LEU A 281 -24.98 124.58 74.52
N LYS A 282 -25.32 124.18 75.75
CA LYS A 282 -24.53 124.51 76.96
C LYS A 282 -23.34 123.56 77.18
N ASN A 283 -23.45 122.30 76.77
CA ASN A 283 -22.76 121.20 77.47
C ASN A 283 -21.31 120.94 77.00
N ILE A 284 -20.99 121.25 75.74
CA ILE A 284 -19.66 120.95 75.17
C ILE A 284 -18.64 122.07 75.43
N VAL A 285 -19.11 123.28 75.79
CA VAL A 285 -18.25 124.42 76.17
C VAL A 285 -17.45 124.15 77.45
N GLU A 286 -17.93 123.28 78.35
CA GLU A 286 -17.20 122.90 79.57
C GLU A 286 -16.15 121.80 79.35
N SER A 287 -16.38 120.82 78.47
CA SER A 287 -15.47 119.65 78.34
C SER A 287 -14.14 119.96 77.62
N LEU A 288 -14.05 121.10 76.94
CA LEU A 288 -12.81 121.60 76.33
C LEU A 288 -11.87 122.29 77.33
N SER A 289 -12.31 122.53 78.57
CA SER A 289 -11.52 123.24 79.59
C SER A 289 -10.48 122.33 80.28
N GLU A 290 -10.85 121.11 80.66
CA GLU A 290 -10.01 120.29 81.55
C GLU A 290 -8.83 119.59 80.85
N LYS A 291 -9.00 119.13 79.60
CA LYS A 291 -7.97 118.30 78.91
C LYS A 291 -6.68 119.04 78.58
N ASN A 292 -6.69 120.37 78.48
CA ASN A 292 -5.46 121.14 78.28
C ASN A 292 -4.52 121.12 79.50
N SER A 293 -5.04 120.83 80.71
CA SER A 293 -4.21 120.83 81.94
C SER A 293 -3.35 119.57 82.15
N LEU A 294 -3.68 118.45 81.48
CA LEU A 294 -3.02 117.16 81.73
C LEU A 294 -1.87 116.85 80.76
N LEU A 295 -1.96 117.28 79.49
CA LEU A 295 -0.93 116.97 78.49
C LEU A 295 0.36 117.82 78.61
N GLU A 296 0.30 118.98 79.28
CA GLU A 296 1.51 119.78 79.55
C GLU A 296 2.44 119.14 80.60
N ASN A 297 1.92 118.27 81.47
CA ASN A 297 2.70 117.70 82.57
C ASN A 297 3.61 116.52 82.14
N GLU A 298 3.21 115.72 81.15
CA GLU A 298 3.98 114.55 80.69
C GLU A 298 5.17 114.94 79.79
N LEU A 299 5.13 116.10 79.13
CA LEU A 299 6.27 116.64 78.37
C LEU A 299 7.48 116.99 79.26
N SER A 300 7.29 117.10 80.58
CA SER A 300 8.36 117.48 81.50
C SER A 300 9.27 116.32 81.91
N THR A 301 8.84 115.06 81.83
CA THR A 301 9.56 113.91 82.43
C THR A 301 10.44 113.15 81.44
N ALA A 302 10.04 113.02 80.16
CA ALA A 302 10.84 112.31 79.16
C ALA A 302 12.15 113.03 78.78
N ARG A 303 12.20 114.37 78.84
CA ARG A 303 13.43 115.18 78.66
C ARG A 303 14.39 115.14 79.86
N LYS A 304 14.07 114.43 80.96
CA LYS A 304 14.96 114.35 82.12
C LYS A 304 16.18 113.44 81.88
N ASN A 305 16.17 112.61 80.83
CA ASN A 305 17.32 112.16 80.01
C ASN A 305 17.80 113.28 79.06
N SER A 306 19.06 113.73 79.08
CA SER A 306 19.57 114.74 78.12
C SER A 306 20.78 114.27 77.27
N ASP A 307 21.99 114.22 77.82
CA ASP A 307 23.25 114.32 77.05
C ASP A 307 24.48 113.65 77.71
N ASP A 308 24.27 113.02 78.86
CA ASP A 308 25.28 112.81 79.89
C ASP A 308 25.95 111.42 79.91
N THR A 309 26.02 110.70 78.77
CA THR A 309 26.99 109.59 78.59
C THR A 309 28.24 109.96 77.80
N MET A 310 28.16 110.87 76.82
CA MET A 310 28.85 110.66 75.52
C MET A 310 30.37 110.42 75.54
N GLU A 311 31.11 110.93 76.53
CA GLU A 311 32.54 110.59 76.78
C GLU A 311 32.79 109.07 76.90
N LYS A 312 31.82 108.31 77.42
CA LYS A 312 31.93 106.89 77.80
C LYS A 312 31.90 105.93 76.60
N LEU A 313 31.72 106.44 75.37
CA LEU A 313 31.47 105.68 74.13
C LEU A 313 32.77 105.09 73.50
N LYS A 314 33.69 104.56 74.32
CA LYS A 314 35.08 104.24 73.91
C LYS A 314 35.55 102.82 74.24
N ASP A 315 35.02 102.18 75.29
CA ASP A 315 35.73 101.06 75.94
C ASP A 315 35.88 99.78 75.08
N VAL A 316 35.22 99.69 73.93
CA VAL A 316 35.43 98.60 72.94
C VAL A 316 36.76 98.75 72.18
N GLU A 317 37.19 99.98 71.87
CA GLU A 317 38.23 100.29 70.87
C GLU A 317 39.53 99.53 71.13
N GLY A 318 40.11 99.69 72.32
CA GLY A 318 41.39 99.07 72.70
C GLY A 318 41.38 97.54 72.71
N LYS A 319 40.19 96.90 72.73
CA LYS A 319 40.04 95.44 72.65
C LYS A 319 39.82 94.93 71.22
N CYS A 320 39.56 95.81 70.25
CA CYS A 320 39.30 95.49 68.84
C CYS A 320 40.57 95.53 67.94
N THR A 321 41.75 95.71 68.54
CA THR A 321 43.09 95.92 67.95
C THR A 321 43.69 94.67 67.28
N ARG A 322 43.01 94.11 66.26
CA ARG A 322 43.26 92.73 65.79
C ARG A 322 43.18 92.53 64.27
N LEU A 323 43.82 91.45 63.82
CA LEU A 323 43.72 90.85 62.48
C LEU A 323 44.26 91.63 61.24
N GLN A 324 45.21 92.57 61.26
CA GLN A 324 46.30 92.92 62.22
C GLN A 324 47.04 91.74 62.88
N GLN A 325 46.90 90.56 62.28
CA GLN A 325 47.46 89.24 62.60
C GLN A 325 47.20 88.25 61.45
N ASN A 326 46.25 88.51 60.53
CA ASN A 326 45.78 87.59 59.49
C ASN A 326 45.50 88.23 58.11
N LEU A 327 44.93 89.44 57.99
CA LEU A 327 44.79 90.13 56.68
C LEU A 327 46.16 90.37 56.03
N ASP A 328 47.14 90.62 56.89
CA ASP A 328 48.59 90.52 56.78
C ASP A 328 49.05 89.42 55.79
N LYS A 329 48.44 88.23 55.85
CA LYS A 329 48.79 87.05 55.06
C LYS A 329 48.28 87.08 53.61
N LEU A 330 47.55 88.13 53.23
CA LEU A 330 47.26 88.45 51.83
C LEU A 330 48.28 89.46 51.28
N GLN A 331 48.70 90.45 52.07
CA GLN A 331 49.79 91.36 51.68
C GLN A 331 51.12 90.61 51.50
N GLU A 332 51.39 89.61 52.35
CA GLU A 332 52.47 88.63 52.21
C GLU A 332 52.57 88.03 50.79
N LYS A 333 51.42 87.84 50.12
CA LYS A 333 51.28 87.16 48.82
C LYS A 333 51.00 88.12 47.65
N LEU A 334 50.67 89.39 47.93
CA LEU A 334 50.53 90.45 46.92
C LEU A 334 51.81 90.58 46.07
N THR A 335 52.96 90.35 46.71
CA THR A 335 54.30 90.13 46.16
C THR A 335 54.38 89.28 44.89
N ASN A 336 53.46 88.31 44.73
CA ASN A 336 53.43 87.42 43.56
C ASN A 336 52.72 88.08 42.36
N LEU A 337 51.75 88.97 42.62
CA LEU A 337 50.91 89.64 41.62
C LEU A 337 51.35 91.07 41.30
N GLU A 338 52.24 91.67 42.09
CA GLU A 338 52.84 92.98 41.78
C GLU A 338 53.69 92.96 40.49
N ASN A 339 53.98 91.78 39.93
CA ASN A 339 54.61 91.59 38.62
C ASN A 339 53.66 91.93 37.45
N GLU A 340 52.39 91.52 37.51
CA GLU A 340 51.34 91.88 36.55
C GLU A 340 49.99 91.89 37.29
N ASN A 341 49.48 93.02 37.78
CA ASN A 341 49.90 94.43 37.66
C ASN A 341 49.67 95.13 36.31
N HIS A 342 50.68 95.28 35.43
CA HIS A 342 50.58 96.19 34.30
C HIS A 342 51.38 95.89 33.01
N VAL A 343 50.65 95.53 31.95
CA VAL A 343 50.59 96.25 30.66
C VAL A 343 49.11 96.31 30.16
N LEU A 344 48.48 97.52 30.15
CA LEU A 344 47.19 97.84 29.50
C LEU A 344 45.89 97.20 30.09
N ARG A 345 45.34 97.52 31.27
CA ARG A 345 45.17 98.83 31.95
C ARG A 345 44.54 99.93 31.08
N GLN A 346 43.50 99.58 30.31
CA GLN A 346 42.67 100.47 29.47
C GLN A 346 41.66 101.34 30.25
N LYS A 347 40.96 102.27 29.56
CA LYS A 347 40.10 103.31 30.16
C LYS A 347 38.79 103.63 29.42
N ALA A 348 37.88 104.28 30.16
CA ALA A 348 36.53 104.72 29.78
C ALA A 348 36.44 106.19 29.28
N PHE A 349 35.25 106.61 28.82
CA PHE A 349 34.85 108.00 28.53
C PHE A 349 33.34 108.19 28.76
N SER A 350 32.77 109.42 28.64
CA SER A 350 31.36 109.72 28.91
C SER A 350 30.74 110.82 28.00
N ILE A 351 29.40 110.88 27.94
CA ILE A 351 28.60 111.80 27.10
C ILE A 351 27.35 112.25 27.90
N THR A 352 26.74 113.41 27.58
CA THR A 352 25.64 114.07 28.34
C THR A 352 24.23 113.98 27.71
N PRO A 353 23.15 114.03 28.51
CA PRO A 353 21.75 113.92 28.05
C PRO A 353 21.05 115.28 27.82
N LYS A 354 19.85 115.29 27.18
CA LYS A 354 19.04 116.52 26.97
C LYS A 354 17.52 116.26 26.76
N PRO A 355 16.62 117.12 27.29
CA PRO A 355 15.16 117.09 27.05
C PRO A 355 14.60 118.32 26.28
N LEU A 356 13.27 118.42 26.17
CA LEU A 356 12.43 119.54 25.66
C LEU A 356 11.71 120.24 26.85
N PRO A 357 11.01 121.42 26.72
CA PRO A 357 10.44 122.06 25.52
C PRO A 357 10.77 123.57 25.34
N GLU A 358 10.08 124.26 24.43
CA GLU A 358 10.57 125.48 23.75
C GLU A 358 9.94 126.83 24.18
N LYS A 359 10.77 127.90 24.11
CA LYS A 359 10.48 129.36 23.96
C LYS A 359 10.36 130.31 25.19
N PHE A 360 11.44 131.10 25.34
CA PHE A 360 11.60 132.57 25.56
C PHE A 360 10.74 133.35 26.61
N ALA A 361 11.22 134.41 27.29
CA ALA A 361 12.57 134.92 27.57
C ALA A 361 12.55 136.16 28.52
N ASN A 362 13.76 136.59 28.95
CA ASN A 362 14.15 137.92 29.49
C ASN A 362 13.77 138.30 30.93
N SER A 363 14.76 138.45 31.82
CA SER A 363 15.33 139.79 32.19
C SER A 363 16.41 139.72 33.30
N THR A 364 17.63 140.11 32.93
CA THR A 364 18.64 140.92 33.67
C THR A 364 18.93 140.73 35.18
N GLY A 365 20.20 140.44 35.52
CA GLY A 365 20.87 141.01 36.73
C GLY A 365 21.64 140.08 37.68
N LEU A 366 22.96 140.29 37.77
CA LEU A 366 23.85 140.06 38.95
C LEU A 366 23.86 138.71 39.72
N THR A 367 24.84 137.87 39.35
CA THR A 367 25.84 137.22 40.24
C THR A 367 25.46 136.35 41.47
N ASN A 368 25.95 135.09 41.41
CA ASN A 368 26.59 134.30 42.49
C ASN A 368 25.73 133.63 43.61
N SER A 369 26.18 132.43 44.02
CA SER A 369 25.88 131.77 45.32
C SER A 369 26.97 130.71 45.63
N GLU A 370 27.30 130.46 46.90
CA GLU A 370 28.40 129.56 47.31
C GLU A 370 28.32 129.19 48.82
N GLN A 371 29.06 128.14 49.23
CA GLN A 371 29.68 127.98 50.56
C GLN A 371 28.82 127.48 51.75
N LYS A 372 29.51 127.33 52.91
CA LYS A 372 29.06 126.92 54.26
C LYS A 372 28.87 125.39 54.42
N ARG A 373 28.56 124.94 55.65
CA ARG A 373 28.78 123.55 56.13
C ARG A 373 27.75 123.11 57.19
N THR A 374 27.73 121.82 57.50
CA THR A 374 26.78 121.12 58.39
C THR A 374 27.47 120.34 59.53
N PHE A 375 26.64 119.67 60.35
CA PHE A 375 26.93 118.81 61.53
C PHE A 375 27.30 119.53 62.84
N GLY A 376 26.94 119.02 64.03
CA GLY A 376 26.12 117.83 64.31
C GLY A 376 26.25 117.28 65.76
N ASN A 377 25.86 116.00 65.93
CA ASN A 377 26.00 115.13 67.12
C ASN A 377 25.05 115.37 68.31
N SER A 378 24.50 114.25 68.85
CA SER A 378 23.56 114.07 69.97
C SER A 378 23.22 112.57 70.05
N THR A 379 22.78 111.88 71.11
CA THR A 379 22.67 112.06 72.59
C THR A 379 22.49 110.60 73.16
N THR A 380 22.30 110.21 74.43
CA THR A 380 21.98 110.87 75.72
C THR A 380 23.13 110.57 76.72
N ASN A 381 23.13 109.82 77.84
CA ASN A 381 22.14 109.07 78.64
C ASN A 381 22.61 108.75 80.11
N LYS A 382 23.06 109.74 80.89
CA LYS A 382 23.50 109.64 82.31
C LYS A 382 24.82 108.91 82.65
N ILE A 383 25.47 109.14 83.80
CA ILE A 383 25.22 110.08 84.91
C ILE A 383 26.48 110.91 85.26
N SER A 384 26.28 111.93 86.13
CA SER A 384 27.13 112.42 87.25
C SER A 384 28.50 113.11 86.94
N VAL A 385 28.68 114.42 87.24
CA VAL A 385 29.24 115.02 88.50
C VAL A 385 30.80 114.98 88.55
N SER A 386 31.58 116.01 88.94
CA SER A 386 31.37 117.46 89.21
C SER A 386 32.71 118.16 89.62
N TYR A 387 32.73 119.49 89.61
CA TYR A 387 33.51 120.40 90.50
C TYR A 387 35.04 120.65 90.34
N SER A 388 35.32 121.96 90.16
CA SER A 388 36.26 122.81 90.94
C SER A 388 37.63 123.23 90.39
N THR A 389 37.85 124.56 90.53
CA THR A 389 39.07 125.39 90.44
C THR A 389 39.76 125.51 89.08
#